data_AF-A0A5J5FXB4-F1
#
_entry.id   AF-A0A5J5FXB4-F1
#
_cell.length_a   1.000
_cell.length_b   1.000
_cell.length_c   1.000
_cell.angle_alpha   90.00
_cell.angle_beta   90.00
_cell.angle_gamma   90.00
#
_symmetry.space_group_name_H-M   'P 1'
#
loop_
_entity.id
_entity.type
_entity.pdbx_description
1 polymer ?
#
loop_
_entity_poly.entity_id
_entity_poly.type
_entity_poly.pdbx_seq_one_letter_code
_entity_poly.pdbx_strand_id
1 'polypeptide(L)'
;MSQVQSIREAFAEASSFLAASGAHEPQRSARLLLEHVLGVSGAGFYLALPEPFPPERAEAWQAAVSRRGRGEPAQYIIGEQEFYGRPFEVTPDVLIPRPETELLVEAVLRYAAELLPAGSAGAGSGSAGPDRQTAEDGRGDSGGEGGQGGAGTVGGEGSYGGAGTEDGPSEPLPAPPAVRPLTALDIGAGSGAIAVTLAAESPAWRVLAGDLSPAALAVAARNASRHGAAVELRLGDLLEPFRGLETDILVSNPPYIPGGDLAGLQAEVRDYEPHLALDGGTDGLDPYRRMLEQLPLLARPPRLIGFELGLGQAEAVADLLRAAGHWDEIVTIDDLAGIARHVLGMARG
;
A
#
# COMPACT_ATOMS: atom_id res chain seq x y z
N MET A 1 -4.31 39.05 -9.89
CA MET A 1 -3.27 38.78 -8.88
C MET A 1 -2.15 39.79 -9.09
N SER A 2 -1.51 40.27 -8.02
CA SER A 2 -0.33 41.14 -8.06
C SER A 2 0.77 40.50 -8.90
N GLN A 3 1.72 41.30 -9.42
CA GLN A 3 3.01 40.74 -9.84
C GLN A 3 3.71 40.22 -8.58
N VAL A 4 3.64 38.92 -8.37
CA VAL A 4 4.32 38.24 -7.27
C VAL A 4 5.82 38.45 -7.42
N GLN A 5 6.50 38.93 -6.37
CA GLN A 5 7.92 39.27 -6.45
C GLN A 5 8.82 38.09 -6.03
N SER A 6 8.33 37.19 -5.16
CA SER A 6 9.09 36.01 -4.70
C SER A 6 8.23 34.75 -4.58
N ILE A 7 8.87 33.57 -4.55
CA ILE A 7 8.17 32.29 -4.35
C ILE A 7 7.44 32.26 -2.99
N ARG A 8 8.00 32.91 -1.95
CA ARG A 8 7.34 33.07 -0.65
C ARG A 8 6.03 33.85 -0.75
N GLU A 9 6.02 34.93 -1.51
CA GLU A 9 4.80 35.71 -1.75
C GLU A 9 3.78 34.90 -2.55
N ALA A 10 4.21 34.15 -3.57
CA ALA A 10 3.33 33.24 -4.33
C ALA A 10 2.62 32.27 -3.39
N PHE A 11 3.40 31.62 -2.52
CA PHE A 11 2.91 30.67 -1.54
C PHE A 11 1.89 31.30 -0.57
N ALA A 12 2.21 32.48 -0.03
CA ALA A 12 1.34 33.17 0.92
C ALA A 12 0.03 33.66 0.25
N GLU A 13 0.12 34.27 -0.93
CA GLU A 13 -1.03 34.73 -1.70
C GLU A 13 -1.96 33.57 -2.06
N ALA A 14 -1.42 32.48 -2.61
CA ALA A 14 -2.23 31.31 -2.96
C ALA A 14 -2.83 30.62 -1.73
N SER A 15 -2.07 30.48 -0.64
CA SER A 15 -2.61 29.92 0.60
C SER A 15 -3.80 30.73 1.11
N SER A 16 -3.69 32.07 1.10
CA SER A 16 -4.78 32.96 1.51
C SER A 16 -5.97 32.89 0.55
N PHE A 17 -5.72 32.86 -0.76
CA PHE A 17 -6.76 32.76 -1.78
C PHE A 17 -7.53 31.44 -1.64
N LEU A 18 -6.82 30.32 -1.54
CA LEU A 18 -7.43 28.99 -1.42
C LEU A 18 -8.24 28.87 -0.12
N ALA A 19 -7.76 29.43 0.98
CA ALA A 19 -8.53 29.50 2.23
C ALA A 19 -9.83 30.29 2.05
N ALA A 20 -9.78 31.44 1.38
CA ALA A 20 -10.97 32.25 1.08
C ALA A 20 -11.94 31.56 0.11
N SER A 21 -11.44 30.69 -0.76
CA SER A 21 -12.25 29.83 -1.65
C SER A 21 -12.82 28.59 -0.98
N GLY A 22 -12.55 28.35 0.31
CA GLY A 22 -13.04 27.18 1.04
C GLY A 22 -12.31 25.87 0.69
N ALA A 23 -11.12 25.95 0.09
CA ALA A 23 -10.33 24.77 -0.23
C ALA A 23 -9.87 24.04 1.04
N HIS A 24 -9.94 22.70 1.02
CA HIS A 24 -9.36 21.87 2.06
C HIS A 24 -7.83 21.96 2.03
N GLU A 25 -7.20 22.03 3.20
CA GLU A 25 -5.74 22.18 3.40
C GLU A 25 -5.08 23.20 2.45
N PRO A 26 -5.43 24.51 2.55
CA PRO A 26 -5.03 25.49 1.56
C PRO A 26 -3.51 25.70 1.47
N GLN A 27 -2.78 25.66 2.59
CA GLN A 27 -1.32 25.76 2.61
C GLN A 27 -0.66 24.53 1.97
N ARG A 28 -1.16 23.33 2.24
CA ARG A 28 -0.65 22.10 1.64
C ARG A 28 -0.88 22.10 0.13
N SER A 29 -2.09 22.48 -0.30
CA SER A 29 -2.43 22.65 -1.71
C SER A 29 -1.52 23.65 -2.40
N ALA A 30 -1.31 24.85 -1.83
CA ALA A 30 -0.44 25.86 -2.40
C ALA A 30 1.02 25.38 -2.52
N ARG A 31 1.51 24.64 -1.52
CA ARG A 31 2.84 24.02 -1.55
C ARG A 31 2.96 23.00 -2.69
N LEU A 32 2.05 22.03 -2.76
CA LEU A 32 2.08 20.97 -3.77
C LEU A 32 2.05 21.53 -5.19
N LEU A 33 1.20 22.53 -5.42
CA LEU A 33 1.11 23.19 -6.73
C LEU A 33 2.39 23.98 -7.06
N LEU A 34 3.04 24.63 -6.08
CA LEU A 34 4.33 25.29 -6.31
C LEU A 34 5.45 24.31 -6.60
N GLU A 35 5.56 23.24 -5.80
CA GLU A 35 6.52 22.16 -5.99
C GLU A 35 6.41 21.60 -7.41
N HIS A 36 5.19 21.35 -7.89
CA HIS A 36 4.92 20.92 -9.27
C HIS A 36 5.31 21.96 -10.32
N VAL A 37 4.85 23.22 -10.19
CA VAL A 37 5.09 24.26 -11.21
C VAL A 37 6.57 24.62 -11.32
N LEU A 38 7.30 24.59 -10.21
CA LEU A 38 8.72 24.95 -10.15
C LEU A 38 9.65 23.75 -10.35
N GLY A 39 9.15 22.51 -10.27
CA GLY A 39 9.97 21.30 -10.36
C GLY A 39 10.91 21.13 -9.16
N VAL A 40 10.48 21.53 -7.96
CA VAL A 40 11.23 21.41 -6.71
C VAL A 40 10.46 20.58 -5.70
N SER A 41 11.14 19.96 -4.74
CA SER A 41 10.49 19.18 -3.69
C SER A 41 11.27 19.22 -2.38
N GLY A 42 10.59 18.87 -1.27
CA GLY A 42 11.24 18.67 0.03
C GLY A 42 12.05 19.88 0.49
N ALA A 43 13.33 19.67 0.83
CA ALA A 43 14.22 20.74 1.27
C ALA A 43 14.46 21.81 0.18
N GLY A 44 14.44 21.41 -1.10
CA GLY A 44 14.63 22.32 -2.23
C GLY A 44 13.55 23.39 -2.32
N PHE A 45 12.31 23.05 -1.98
CA PHE A 45 11.21 24.01 -1.90
C PHE A 45 11.51 25.15 -0.90
N TYR A 46 11.97 24.81 0.30
CA TYR A 46 12.26 25.80 1.33
C TYR A 46 13.44 26.70 0.98
N LEU A 47 14.46 26.15 0.30
CA LEU A 47 15.58 26.92 -0.22
C LEU A 47 15.17 27.87 -1.34
N ALA A 48 14.17 27.51 -2.15
CA ALA A 48 13.65 28.35 -3.23
C ALA A 48 12.74 29.49 -2.74
N LEU A 49 12.16 29.42 -1.53
CA LEU A 49 11.21 30.44 -1.05
C LEU A 49 11.70 31.90 -1.15
N PRO A 50 12.95 32.25 -0.82
CA PRO A 50 13.44 33.62 -0.92
C PRO A 50 13.70 34.08 -2.36
N GLU A 51 13.78 33.16 -3.33
CA GLU A 51 14.13 33.48 -4.71
C GLU A 51 12.98 34.23 -5.43
N PRO A 52 13.31 35.06 -6.44
CA PRO A 52 12.32 35.68 -7.29
C PRO A 52 11.42 34.64 -7.98
N PHE A 53 10.13 34.94 -8.13
CA PHE A 53 9.24 34.03 -8.84
C PHE A 53 9.59 34.01 -10.34
N PRO A 54 9.82 32.84 -10.98
CA PRO A 54 10.16 32.77 -12.40
C PRO A 54 9.02 33.27 -13.29
N PRO A 55 9.18 34.36 -14.07
CA PRO A 55 8.10 34.94 -14.86
C PRO A 55 7.49 33.96 -15.88
N GLU A 56 8.30 33.08 -16.45
CA GLU A 56 7.89 32.05 -17.40
C GLU A 56 6.98 30.98 -16.79
N ARG A 57 6.94 30.86 -15.46
CA ARG A 57 6.07 29.92 -14.73
C ARG A 57 4.77 30.57 -14.24
N ALA A 58 4.64 31.89 -14.37
CA ALA A 58 3.54 32.65 -13.77
C ALA A 58 2.16 32.24 -14.30
N GLU A 59 2.05 31.98 -15.61
CA GLU A 59 0.79 31.54 -16.22
C GLU A 59 0.37 30.16 -15.72
N ALA A 60 1.30 29.20 -15.69
CA ALA A 60 1.05 27.85 -15.19
C ALA A 60 0.65 27.87 -13.71
N TRP A 61 1.33 28.69 -12.90
CA TRP A 61 0.99 28.91 -11.49
C TRP A 61 -0.41 29.46 -11.30
N GLN A 62 -0.75 30.55 -12.00
CA GLN A 62 -2.05 31.17 -11.90
C GLN A 62 -3.16 30.21 -12.34
N ALA A 63 -2.94 29.43 -13.40
CA ALA A 63 -3.88 28.42 -13.87
C ALA A 63 -4.11 27.34 -12.81
N ALA A 64 -3.05 26.82 -12.20
CA ALA A 64 -3.11 25.79 -11.15
C ALA A 64 -3.87 26.29 -9.91
N VAL A 65 -3.53 27.46 -9.38
CA VAL A 65 -4.21 28.05 -8.22
C VAL A 65 -5.68 28.34 -8.53
N SER A 66 -5.98 28.83 -9.73
CA SER A 66 -7.35 29.12 -10.15
C SER A 66 -8.20 27.85 -10.27
N ARG A 67 -7.64 26.76 -10.80
CA ARG A 67 -8.28 25.43 -10.83
C ARG A 67 -8.58 24.93 -9.42
N ARG A 68 -7.58 24.99 -8.54
CA ARG A 68 -7.73 24.57 -7.13
C ARG A 68 -8.76 25.41 -6.38
N GLY A 69 -8.81 26.72 -6.62
CA GLY A 69 -9.81 27.62 -6.05
C GLY A 69 -11.25 27.37 -6.52
N ARG A 70 -11.45 26.58 -7.59
CA ARG A 70 -12.76 26.08 -8.02
C ARG A 70 -13.11 24.69 -7.43
N GLY A 71 -12.28 24.20 -6.52
CA GLY A 71 -12.48 22.92 -5.84
C GLY A 71 -11.82 21.72 -6.51
N GLU A 72 -11.12 21.89 -7.64
CA GLU A 72 -10.44 20.77 -8.29
C GLU A 72 -9.32 20.23 -7.38
N PRO A 73 -9.23 18.91 -7.12
CA PRO A 73 -8.15 18.34 -6.31
C PRO A 73 -6.76 18.69 -6.83
N ALA A 74 -5.82 18.98 -5.92
CA ALA A 74 -4.45 19.36 -6.31
C ALA A 74 -3.78 18.25 -7.14
N GLN A 75 -4.06 16.99 -6.80
CA GLN A 75 -3.58 15.79 -7.47
C GLN A 75 -4.04 15.69 -8.92
N TYR A 76 -5.28 16.03 -9.25
CA TYR A 76 -5.74 16.07 -10.65
C TYR A 76 -5.17 17.25 -11.43
N ILE A 77 -4.84 18.35 -10.75
CA ILE A 77 -4.14 19.47 -11.36
C ILE A 77 -2.70 19.06 -11.71
N ILE A 78 -2.04 18.33 -10.80
CA ILE A 78 -0.66 17.82 -10.92
C ILE A 78 -0.58 16.61 -11.88
N GLY A 79 -1.63 15.81 -11.92
CA GLY A 79 -1.71 14.52 -12.64
C GLY A 79 -1.10 13.34 -11.88
N GLU A 80 -0.68 13.53 -10.62
CA GLU A 80 0.01 12.49 -9.84
C GLU A 80 -0.38 12.52 -8.35
N GLN A 81 -0.28 11.34 -7.71
CA GLN A 81 -0.38 11.14 -6.27
C GLN A 81 0.67 10.11 -5.83
N GLU A 82 1.41 10.41 -4.77
CA GLU A 82 2.32 9.43 -4.15
C GLU A 82 1.51 8.40 -3.36
N PHE A 83 1.86 7.12 -3.53
CA PHE A 83 1.31 5.99 -2.80
C PHE A 83 2.41 4.95 -2.61
N TYR A 84 2.63 4.50 -1.39
CA TYR A 84 3.66 3.53 -1.01
C TYR A 84 5.07 3.93 -1.49
N GLY A 85 5.40 5.22 -1.39
CA GLY A 85 6.67 5.79 -1.85
C GLY A 85 6.85 5.82 -3.37
N ARG A 86 5.78 5.65 -4.16
CA ARG A 86 5.81 5.64 -5.63
C ARG A 86 4.81 6.67 -6.19
N PRO A 87 5.16 7.42 -7.25
CA PRO A 87 4.22 8.32 -7.91
C PRO A 87 3.27 7.56 -8.84
N PHE A 88 1.97 7.66 -8.60
CA PHE A 88 0.92 7.15 -9.48
C PHE A 88 0.31 8.28 -10.29
N GLU A 89 0.18 8.08 -11.60
CA GLU A 89 -0.66 8.92 -12.44
C GLU A 89 -2.12 8.82 -11.97
N VAL A 90 -2.78 9.96 -11.83
CA VAL A 90 -4.20 10.05 -11.48
C VAL A 90 -4.92 11.01 -12.41
N THR A 91 -6.15 10.67 -12.76
CA THR A 91 -7.06 11.48 -13.58
C THR A 91 -8.43 11.51 -12.90
N PRO A 92 -9.36 12.39 -13.32
CA PRO A 92 -10.74 12.37 -12.82
C PRO A 92 -11.50 11.05 -13.05
N ASP A 93 -10.93 10.08 -13.78
CA ASP A 93 -11.53 8.77 -14.02
C ASP A 93 -11.25 7.76 -12.90
N VAL A 94 -10.40 8.09 -11.92
CA VAL A 94 -9.98 7.19 -10.83
C VAL A 94 -10.01 7.88 -9.48
N LEU A 95 -10.27 7.14 -8.42
CA LEU A 95 -10.09 7.63 -7.05
C LEU A 95 -8.63 8.02 -6.81
N ILE A 96 -8.40 9.13 -6.13
CA ILE A 96 -7.06 9.52 -5.66
C ILE A 96 -6.65 8.54 -4.53
N PRO A 97 -5.54 7.80 -4.66
CA PRO A 97 -5.08 6.89 -3.62
C PRO A 97 -4.92 7.59 -2.26
N ARG A 98 -5.38 6.93 -1.19
CA ARG A 98 -5.36 7.47 0.17
C ARG A 98 -4.25 6.82 1.00
N PRO A 99 -3.63 7.54 1.95
CA PRO A 99 -2.64 6.97 2.85
C PRO A 99 -3.16 5.77 3.64
N GLU A 100 -4.44 5.77 4.01
CA GLU A 100 -5.06 4.67 4.75
C GLU A 100 -5.01 3.35 3.96
N THR A 101 -5.16 3.41 2.63
CA THR A 101 -5.08 2.24 1.74
C THR A 101 -3.69 1.58 1.75
N GLU A 102 -2.63 2.30 2.12
CA GLU A 102 -1.29 1.69 2.28
C GLU A 102 -1.30 0.64 3.40
N LEU A 103 -2.06 0.88 4.49
CA LEU A 103 -2.18 -0.07 5.59
C LEU A 103 -2.87 -1.37 5.16
N LEU A 104 -3.79 -1.32 4.20
CA LEU A 104 -4.36 -2.52 3.60
C LEU A 104 -3.29 -3.35 2.87
N VAL A 105 -2.46 -2.68 2.07
CA VAL A 105 -1.36 -3.33 1.33
C VAL A 105 -0.36 -3.95 2.30
N GLU A 106 0.07 -3.22 3.33
CA GLU A 106 0.97 -3.73 4.37
C GLU A 106 0.39 -4.95 5.07
N ALA A 107 -0.90 -4.90 5.43
CA ALA A 107 -1.59 -6.00 6.07
C ALA A 107 -1.65 -7.23 5.17
N VAL A 108 -2.01 -7.06 3.91
CA VAL A 108 -2.06 -8.16 2.93
C VAL A 108 -0.69 -8.80 2.76
N LEU A 109 0.37 -8.01 2.58
CA LEU A 109 1.74 -8.53 2.45
C LEU A 109 2.17 -9.31 3.70
N ARG A 110 1.87 -8.79 4.88
CA ARG A 110 2.18 -9.43 6.16
C ARG A 110 1.47 -10.78 6.31
N TYR A 111 0.14 -10.82 6.16
CA TYR A 111 -0.61 -12.07 6.36
C TYR A 111 -0.42 -13.07 5.22
N ALA A 112 -0.15 -12.60 4.01
CA ALA A 112 0.21 -13.48 2.89
C ALA A 112 1.52 -14.23 3.14
N ALA A 113 2.47 -13.66 3.89
CA ALA A 113 3.71 -14.35 4.25
C ALA A 113 3.44 -15.61 5.10
N GLU A 114 2.38 -15.63 5.91
CA GLU A 114 1.95 -16.79 6.69
C GLU A 114 1.32 -17.88 5.83
N LEU A 115 0.87 -17.55 4.61
CA LEU A 115 0.28 -18.52 3.68
C LEU A 115 1.33 -19.39 3.00
N LEU A 116 2.59 -18.95 2.98
CA LEU A 116 3.71 -19.66 2.38
C LEU A 116 4.27 -20.72 3.36
N PRO A 117 4.78 -21.87 2.87
CA PRO A 117 5.36 -22.88 3.75
C PRO A 117 6.53 -22.32 4.57
N ALA A 118 6.60 -22.69 5.85
CA ALA A 118 7.73 -22.34 6.71
C ALA A 118 9.06 -22.79 6.07
N GLY A 119 9.88 -21.83 5.64
CA GLY A 119 11.16 -22.07 4.95
C GLY A 119 11.31 -21.42 3.57
N SER A 120 10.27 -20.78 3.02
CA SER A 120 10.36 -20.05 1.72
C SER A 120 10.80 -18.59 1.85
N ALA A 121 10.86 -18.04 3.06
CA ALA A 121 11.39 -16.71 3.33
C ALA A 121 12.92 -16.78 3.44
N GLY A 122 13.61 -16.82 2.29
CA GLY A 122 15.07 -16.99 2.30
C GLY A 122 15.74 -16.97 0.94
N ALA A 123 15.43 -16.00 0.07
CA ALA A 123 16.24 -15.69 -1.10
C ALA A 123 15.94 -14.26 -1.61
N GLY A 124 16.32 -13.23 -0.86
CA GLY A 124 16.13 -11.86 -1.36
C GLY A 124 16.26 -10.72 -0.34
N SER A 125 17.32 -10.68 0.45
CA SER A 125 17.74 -9.43 1.12
C SER A 125 19.22 -9.48 1.50
N GLY A 126 20.08 -9.42 0.48
CA GLY A 126 21.49 -9.12 0.64
C GLY A 126 21.81 -7.75 0.06
N SER A 127 21.44 -6.67 0.76
CA SER A 127 22.03 -5.35 0.51
C SER A 127 22.94 -5.00 1.68
N ALA A 128 24.25 -5.08 1.39
CA ALA A 128 25.31 -4.63 2.28
C ALA A 128 25.16 -3.11 2.50
N GLY A 129 24.93 -2.72 3.76
CA GLY A 129 25.11 -1.34 4.23
C GLY A 129 26.57 -1.13 4.66
N PRO A 130 27.17 0.05 4.41
CA PRO A 130 28.57 0.29 4.68
C PRO A 130 28.84 0.56 6.16
N ASP A 131 29.97 0.05 6.63
CA ASP A 131 30.59 0.33 7.93
C ASP A 131 30.60 1.83 8.28
N ARG A 132 30.11 2.14 9.48
CA ARG A 132 30.51 3.36 10.21
C ARG A 132 30.98 2.96 11.60
N GLN A 133 32.29 2.84 11.72
CA GLN A 133 33.00 2.96 12.99
C GLN A 133 32.79 4.36 13.56
N THR A 134 32.18 4.44 14.74
CA THR A 134 32.34 5.57 15.65
C THR A 134 33.27 5.14 16.77
N ALA A 135 34.42 5.80 16.81
CA ALA A 135 35.36 5.79 17.92
C ALA A 135 34.75 6.55 19.11
N GLU A 136 34.85 5.98 20.30
CA GLU A 136 34.87 6.76 21.55
C GLU A 136 35.92 6.18 22.50
N ASP A 137 36.83 7.07 22.89
CA ASP A 137 37.85 6.94 23.91
C ASP A 137 37.24 6.75 25.30
N GLY A 138 37.88 5.94 26.15
CA GLY A 138 37.50 5.82 27.56
C GLY A 138 38.50 5.01 28.38
N ARG A 139 39.55 5.69 28.86
CA ARG A 139 40.64 5.18 29.69
C ARG A 139 40.17 4.50 30.98
N GLY A 140 40.84 3.42 31.37
CA GLY A 140 40.77 2.82 32.71
C GLY A 140 41.91 1.82 32.91
N ASP A 141 42.95 2.27 33.60
CA ASP A 141 44.22 1.60 33.91
C ASP A 141 44.10 0.60 35.08
N SER A 142 45.01 -0.37 35.08
CA SER A 142 45.75 -0.95 36.23
C SER A 142 45.54 -2.42 36.61
N GLY A 143 46.70 -3.13 36.62
CA GLY A 143 47.03 -4.30 37.44
C GLY A 143 46.54 -5.66 36.91
N GLY A 144 47.32 -6.72 36.80
CA GLY A 144 48.65 -7.05 37.29
C GLY A 144 48.78 -8.58 37.29
N GLU A 145 49.88 -9.08 36.72
CA GLU A 145 50.63 -10.31 37.04
C GLU A 145 49.93 -11.68 37.23
N GLY A 146 50.41 -12.66 36.45
CA GLY A 146 51.03 -13.86 37.02
C GLY A 146 50.25 -15.19 36.90
N GLY A 147 50.99 -16.27 36.56
CA GLY A 147 50.67 -17.61 37.05
C GLY A 147 50.63 -18.73 36.00
N GLN A 148 51.73 -19.46 35.87
CA GLN A 148 51.83 -20.78 35.22
C GLN A 148 51.24 -21.90 36.11
N GLY A 149 50.97 -23.07 35.49
CA GLY A 149 50.83 -24.38 36.15
C GLY A 149 49.38 -24.79 36.45
N GLY A 150 48.94 -26.03 36.30
CA GLY A 150 49.62 -27.29 36.03
C GLY A 150 48.57 -28.41 35.87
N ALA A 151 49.04 -29.55 35.41
CA ALA A 151 48.27 -30.75 35.09
C ALA A 151 47.50 -31.36 36.29
N GLY A 152 46.41 -32.04 35.99
CA GLY A 152 45.65 -32.88 36.93
C GLY A 152 44.75 -33.88 36.21
N THR A 153 45.28 -35.07 35.96
CA THR A 153 44.59 -36.29 35.51
C THR A 153 43.89 -37.01 36.66
N VAL A 154 42.60 -37.38 36.51
CA VAL A 154 41.94 -38.63 36.98
C VAL A 154 40.61 -38.69 36.19
N GLY A 155 40.22 -39.70 35.41
CA GLY A 155 40.18 -41.14 35.66
C GLY A 155 38.72 -41.53 35.96
N GLY A 156 38.07 -42.25 35.04
CA GLY A 156 36.67 -42.67 35.20
C GLY A 156 36.14 -43.45 33.99
N GLU A 157 36.44 -44.74 33.96
CA GLU A 157 36.01 -45.72 32.95
C GLU A 157 34.50 -45.99 33.01
N GLY A 158 33.90 -46.30 31.86
CA GLY A 158 32.50 -46.71 31.73
C GLY A 158 32.18 -47.22 30.33
N SER A 159 32.63 -48.44 30.03
CA SER A 159 32.36 -49.22 28.81
C SER A 159 30.87 -49.53 28.63
N TYR A 160 30.31 -49.30 27.44
CA TYR A 160 29.26 -50.15 26.86
C TYR A 160 29.33 -50.18 25.32
N GLY A 161 29.57 -51.38 24.79
CA GLY A 161 28.85 -51.97 23.66
C GLY A 161 28.97 -51.30 22.28
N GLY A 162 29.85 -51.85 21.45
CA GLY A 162 29.81 -51.60 20.01
C GLY A 162 28.59 -52.23 19.34
N ALA A 163 27.98 -51.47 18.43
CA ALA A 163 27.30 -51.96 17.25
C ALA A 163 27.52 -50.92 16.16
N GLY A 164 28.44 -51.20 15.23
CA GLY A 164 28.61 -50.42 14.02
C GLY A 164 27.36 -50.57 13.16
N THR A 165 26.62 -49.49 12.99
CA THR A 165 25.65 -49.37 11.90
C THR A 165 26.38 -48.77 10.72
N GLU A 166 26.49 -49.54 9.66
CA GLU A 166 26.99 -49.10 8.36
C GLU A 166 26.13 -47.91 7.88
N ASP A 167 26.73 -46.74 7.77
CA ASP A 167 26.13 -45.58 7.10
C ASP A 167 26.01 -45.92 5.61
N GLY A 168 24.88 -46.51 5.22
CA GLY A 168 24.46 -46.57 3.82
C GLY A 168 24.30 -45.16 3.26
N PRO A 169 24.46 -44.95 1.94
CA PRO A 169 24.33 -43.63 1.34
C PRO A 169 22.94 -43.08 1.66
N SER A 170 22.87 -42.02 2.46
CA SER A 170 21.63 -41.30 2.75
C SER A 170 21.04 -40.86 1.41
N GLU A 171 19.86 -41.37 1.06
CA GLU A 171 19.12 -40.86 -0.08
C GLU A 171 18.98 -39.34 0.08
N PRO A 172 19.27 -38.54 -0.96
CA PRO A 172 19.11 -37.11 -0.87
C PRO A 172 17.65 -36.81 -0.51
N LEU A 173 17.47 -36.08 0.59
CA LEU A 173 16.16 -35.61 1.02
C LEU A 173 15.44 -35.00 -0.19
N PRO A 174 14.16 -35.35 -0.44
CA PRO A 174 13.41 -34.81 -1.56
C PRO A 174 13.49 -33.28 -1.48
N ALA A 175 13.82 -32.65 -2.61
CA ALA A 175 13.84 -31.20 -2.71
C ALA A 175 12.49 -30.66 -2.18
N PRO A 176 12.49 -29.60 -1.35
CA PRO A 176 11.25 -29.03 -0.85
C PRO A 176 10.34 -28.72 -2.05
N PRO A 177 9.02 -28.99 -1.94
CA PRO A 177 8.10 -28.75 -3.04
C PRO A 177 8.24 -27.31 -3.49
N ALA A 178 8.37 -27.10 -4.80
CA ALA A 178 8.47 -25.76 -5.38
C ALA A 178 7.26 -24.95 -4.92
N VAL A 179 7.52 -23.88 -4.17
CA VAL A 179 6.48 -23.00 -3.65
C VAL A 179 5.87 -22.31 -4.85
N ARG A 180 4.62 -22.69 -5.19
CA ARG A 180 3.91 -22.01 -6.26
C ARG A 180 3.71 -20.54 -5.85
N PRO A 181 3.83 -19.59 -6.79
CA PRO A 181 3.53 -18.21 -6.44
C PRO A 181 2.07 -18.01 -6.03
N LEU A 182 1.86 -17.08 -5.10
CA LEU A 182 0.51 -16.68 -4.71
C LEU A 182 -0.16 -15.93 -5.86
N THR A 183 -1.46 -16.14 -6.02
CA THR A 183 -2.29 -15.35 -6.94
C THR A 183 -3.11 -14.33 -6.15
N ALA A 184 -2.84 -13.05 -6.39
CA ALA A 184 -3.53 -11.93 -5.76
C ALA A 184 -4.48 -11.26 -6.75
N LEU A 185 -5.68 -10.94 -6.29
CA LEU A 185 -6.75 -10.33 -7.05
C LEU A 185 -7.20 -9.04 -6.37
N ASP A 186 -7.06 -7.92 -7.07
CA ASP A 186 -7.52 -6.59 -6.65
C ASP A 186 -8.84 -6.23 -7.36
N ILE A 187 -9.88 -5.90 -6.60
CA ILE A 187 -11.20 -5.55 -7.15
C ILE A 187 -11.48 -4.05 -6.95
N GLY A 188 -11.80 -3.35 -8.04
CA GLY A 188 -11.88 -1.89 -8.05
C GLY A 188 -10.49 -1.27 -8.20
N ALA A 189 -9.75 -1.69 -9.23
CA ALA A 189 -8.35 -1.33 -9.43
C ALA A 189 -8.09 0.18 -9.39
N GLY A 190 -9.02 1.01 -9.90
CA GLY A 190 -8.88 2.46 -9.93
C GLY A 190 -7.60 2.88 -10.66
N SER A 191 -6.71 3.59 -9.96
CA SER A 191 -5.39 3.98 -10.48
C SER A 191 -4.38 2.82 -10.55
N GLY A 192 -4.73 1.66 -10.02
CA GLY A 192 -3.86 0.49 -9.85
C GLY A 192 -3.01 0.52 -8.58
N ALA A 193 -3.28 1.44 -7.64
CA ALA A 193 -2.44 1.66 -6.46
C ALA A 193 -2.17 0.36 -5.67
N ILE A 194 -3.20 -0.42 -5.37
CA ILE A 194 -3.06 -1.69 -4.65
C ILE A 194 -2.35 -2.74 -5.52
N ALA A 195 -2.93 -3.10 -6.68
CA ALA A 195 -2.38 -4.14 -7.54
C ALA A 195 -0.91 -3.91 -7.98
N VAL A 196 -0.58 -2.69 -8.41
CA VAL A 196 0.79 -2.35 -8.85
C VAL A 196 1.77 -2.42 -7.68
N THR A 197 1.37 -1.97 -6.49
CA THR A 197 2.21 -2.04 -5.30
C THR A 197 2.42 -3.50 -4.88
N LEU A 198 1.37 -4.32 -4.84
CA LEU A 198 1.52 -5.75 -4.54
C LEU A 198 2.46 -6.46 -5.52
N ALA A 199 2.35 -6.16 -6.82
CA ALA A 199 3.23 -6.72 -7.84
C ALA A 199 4.69 -6.24 -7.70
N ALA A 200 4.90 -4.99 -7.26
CA ALA A 200 6.23 -4.44 -7.05
C ALA A 200 6.91 -5.00 -5.78
N GLU A 201 6.16 -5.13 -4.68
CA GLU A 201 6.67 -5.63 -3.39
C GLU A 201 6.76 -7.16 -3.35
N SER A 202 5.99 -7.87 -4.19
CA SER A 202 6.05 -9.32 -4.32
C SER A 202 6.16 -9.77 -5.79
N PRO A 203 7.34 -9.58 -6.44
CA PRO A 203 7.53 -9.88 -7.88
C PRO A 203 7.29 -11.34 -8.27
N ALA A 204 7.32 -12.26 -7.30
CA ALA A 204 6.99 -13.66 -7.55
C ALA A 204 5.50 -13.86 -7.78
N TRP A 205 4.63 -13.06 -7.15
CA TRP A 205 3.19 -13.25 -7.18
C TRP A 205 2.61 -13.01 -8.57
N ARG A 206 1.53 -13.73 -8.87
CA ARG A 206 0.68 -13.41 -10.01
C ARG A 206 -0.38 -12.42 -9.54
N VAL A 207 -0.33 -11.18 -10.03
CA VAL A 207 -1.30 -10.14 -9.66
C VAL A 207 -2.27 -9.88 -10.81
N LEU A 208 -3.55 -9.87 -10.50
CA LEU A 208 -4.63 -9.49 -11.41
C LEU A 208 -5.45 -8.37 -10.76
N ALA A 209 -6.01 -7.49 -11.58
CA ALA A 209 -6.91 -6.45 -11.10
C ALA A 209 -8.13 -6.29 -12.01
N GLY A 210 -9.29 -6.05 -11.39
CA GLY A 210 -10.56 -5.84 -12.06
C GLY A 210 -11.14 -4.46 -11.80
N ASP A 211 -11.79 -3.87 -12.79
CA ASP A 211 -12.54 -2.63 -12.61
C ASP A 211 -13.73 -2.59 -13.58
N LEU A 212 -14.80 -1.89 -13.20
CA LEU A 212 -15.97 -1.67 -14.05
C LEU A 212 -15.71 -0.57 -15.09
N SER A 213 -14.78 0.35 -14.81
CA SER A 213 -14.44 1.49 -15.66
C SER A 213 -13.30 1.16 -16.63
N PRO A 214 -13.54 1.20 -17.96
CA PRO A 214 -12.46 1.08 -18.94
C PRO A 214 -11.40 2.19 -18.80
N ALA A 215 -11.82 3.39 -18.38
CA ALA A 215 -10.91 4.52 -18.18
C ALA A 215 -10.00 4.30 -16.96
N ALA A 216 -10.52 3.75 -15.87
CA ALA A 216 -9.72 3.36 -14.71
C ALA A 216 -8.68 2.30 -15.09
N LEU A 217 -9.08 1.24 -15.81
CA LEU A 217 -8.13 0.24 -16.29
C LEU A 217 -7.04 0.82 -17.19
N ALA A 218 -7.36 1.84 -18.00
CA ALA A 218 -6.36 2.52 -18.81
C ALA A 218 -5.35 3.29 -17.95
N VAL A 219 -5.77 3.92 -16.84
CA VAL A 219 -4.88 4.56 -15.86
C VAL A 219 -4.04 3.51 -15.15
N ALA A 220 -4.65 2.44 -14.63
CA ALA A 220 -3.96 1.33 -13.99
C ALA A 220 -2.90 0.70 -14.90
N ALA A 221 -3.19 0.52 -16.19
CA ALA A 221 -2.23 0.01 -17.18
C ALA A 221 -1.01 0.93 -17.35
N ARG A 222 -1.23 2.26 -17.39
CA ARG A 222 -0.12 3.23 -17.46
C ARG A 222 0.73 3.19 -16.20
N ASN A 223 0.12 3.10 -15.02
CA ASN A 223 0.85 2.98 -13.77
C ASN A 223 1.62 1.65 -13.65
N ALA A 224 1.02 0.53 -14.05
CA ALA A 224 1.71 -0.76 -14.10
C ALA A 224 2.95 -0.70 -15.01
N SER A 225 2.79 -0.13 -16.21
CA SER A 225 3.91 0.08 -17.16
C SER A 225 4.98 1.01 -16.58
N ARG A 226 4.58 2.15 -15.99
CA ARG A 226 5.47 3.14 -15.38
C ARG A 226 6.36 2.53 -14.29
N HIS A 227 5.83 1.61 -13.51
CA HIS A 227 6.53 0.97 -12.39
C HIS A 227 7.12 -0.40 -12.73
N GLY A 228 7.02 -0.84 -13.99
CA GLY A 228 7.51 -2.17 -14.41
C GLY A 228 6.80 -3.33 -13.71
N ALA A 229 5.58 -3.12 -13.23
CA ALA A 229 4.80 -4.09 -12.48
C ALA A 229 3.96 -4.97 -13.41
N ALA A 230 4.03 -6.28 -13.25
CA ALA A 230 3.24 -7.23 -14.04
C ALA A 230 1.85 -7.42 -13.42
N VAL A 231 0.85 -6.71 -13.95
CA VAL A 231 -0.55 -6.81 -13.52
C VAL A 231 -1.45 -7.20 -14.70
N GLU A 232 -2.23 -8.26 -14.55
CA GLU A 232 -3.24 -8.67 -15.53
C GLU A 232 -4.56 -7.93 -15.26
N LEU A 233 -4.95 -7.02 -16.16
CA LEU A 233 -6.16 -6.19 -16.01
C LEU A 233 -7.37 -6.80 -16.72
N ARG A 234 -8.54 -6.83 -16.06
CA ARG A 234 -9.79 -7.32 -16.64
C ARG A 234 -10.96 -6.35 -16.41
N LEU A 235 -11.71 -6.08 -17.46
CA LEU A 235 -12.93 -5.28 -17.40
C LEU A 235 -14.11 -6.14 -16.95
N GLY A 236 -14.86 -5.68 -15.96
CA GLY A 236 -16.18 -6.20 -15.62
C GLY A 236 -16.57 -5.98 -14.17
N ASP A 237 -17.69 -6.58 -13.78
CA ASP A 237 -18.31 -6.36 -12.49
C ASP A 237 -17.74 -7.33 -11.44
N LEU A 238 -17.01 -6.76 -10.46
CA LEU A 238 -16.47 -7.49 -9.31
C LEU A 238 -15.73 -8.77 -9.72
N LEU A 239 -16.20 -9.95 -9.29
CA LEU A 239 -15.54 -11.24 -9.51
C LEU A 239 -15.93 -11.93 -10.82
N GLU A 240 -16.88 -11.38 -11.59
CA GLU A 240 -17.34 -11.98 -12.85
C GLU A 240 -16.21 -12.24 -13.87
N PRO A 241 -15.25 -11.32 -14.09
CA PRO A 241 -14.15 -11.54 -15.04
C PRO A 241 -13.16 -12.61 -14.60
N PHE A 242 -13.24 -13.06 -13.35
CA PHE A 242 -12.30 -13.98 -12.71
C PHE A 242 -12.91 -15.37 -12.46
N ARG A 243 -14.03 -15.67 -13.10
CA ARG A 243 -14.69 -16.98 -13.00
C ARG A 243 -13.71 -18.14 -13.20
N GLY A 244 -13.68 -19.07 -12.25
CA GLY A 244 -12.82 -20.26 -12.28
C GLY A 244 -11.33 -19.98 -12.04
N LEU A 245 -10.95 -18.76 -11.64
CA LEU A 245 -9.57 -18.46 -11.25
C LEU A 245 -9.25 -19.04 -9.87
N GLU A 246 -8.08 -19.65 -9.75
CA GLU A 246 -7.50 -19.97 -8.45
C GLU A 246 -6.90 -18.72 -7.83
N THR A 247 -7.52 -18.22 -6.77
CA THR A 247 -7.11 -17.00 -6.07
C THR A 247 -6.68 -17.35 -4.65
N ASP A 248 -5.51 -16.87 -4.23
CA ASP A 248 -5.05 -17.02 -2.85
C ASP A 248 -5.41 -15.80 -2.01
N ILE A 249 -5.35 -14.61 -2.61
CA ILE A 249 -5.57 -13.33 -1.94
C ILE A 249 -6.60 -12.53 -2.75
N LEU A 250 -7.65 -12.06 -2.10
CA LEU A 250 -8.58 -11.07 -2.66
C LEU A 250 -8.44 -9.78 -1.83
N VAL A 251 -8.22 -8.66 -2.49
CA VAL A 251 -8.14 -7.35 -1.84
C VAL A 251 -9.06 -6.38 -2.58
N SER A 252 -9.64 -5.42 -1.87
CA SER A 252 -10.43 -4.35 -2.47
C SER A 252 -10.49 -3.13 -1.57
N ASN A 253 -10.42 -1.95 -2.17
CA ASN A 253 -10.96 -0.71 -1.60
C ASN A 253 -12.23 -0.36 -2.38
N PRO A 254 -13.39 -0.95 -2.03
CA PRO A 254 -14.63 -0.72 -2.75
C PRO A 254 -15.27 0.61 -2.33
N PRO A 255 -16.22 1.16 -3.13
CA PRO A 255 -17.01 2.29 -2.70
C PRO A 255 -17.82 1.93 -1.45
N TYR A 256 -17.75 2.76 -0.42
CA TYR A 256 -18.32 2.45 0.90
C TYR A 256 -19.23 3.55 1.46
N ILE A 257 -19.46 4.62 0.71
CA ILE A 257 -20.23 5.77 1.17
C ILE A 257 -21.71 5.47 0.94
N PRO A 258 -22.57 5.55 1.98
CA PRO A 258 -24.01 5.43 1.79
C PRO A 258 -24.51 6.48 0.79
N GLY A 259 -25.38 6.08 -0.14
CA GLY A 259 -25.88 6.97 -1.20
C GLY A 259 -26.56 8.23 -0.67
N GLY A 260 -27.16 8.17 0.52
CA GLY A 260 -27.75 9.32 1.21
C GLY A 260 -26.73 10.37 1.69
N ASP A 261 -25.47 9.97 1.89
CA ASP A 261 -24.40 10.82 2.43
C ASP A 261 -23.56 11.50 1.34
N LEU A 262 -23.67 11.05 0.08
CA LEU A 262 -22.89 11.57 -1.06
C LEU A 262 -23.01 13.08 -1.22
N ALA A 263 -24.20 13.65 -0.99
CA ALA A 263 -24.43 15.09 -1.11
C ALA A 263 -23.68 15.92 -0.05
N GLY A 264 -23.37 15.31 1.10
CA GLY A 264 -22.68 15.93 2.24
C GLY A 264 -21.16 15.80 2.19
N LEU A 265 -20.60 15.12 1.18
CA LEU A 265 -19.17 15.01 1.00
C LEU A 265 -18.51 16.37 0.75
N GLN A 266 -17.21 16.44 1.05
CA GLN A 266 -16.39 17.59 0.70
C GLN A 266 -16.51 17.87 -0.81
N ALA A 267 -16.65 19.14 -1.18
CA ALA A 267 -16.97 19.54 -2.56
C ALA A 267 -15.97 18.96 -3.58
N GLU A 268 -14.68 18.92 -3.24
CA GLU A 268 -13.66 18.35 -4.12
C GLU A 268 -13.84 16.86 -4.39
N VAL A 269 -14.28 16.09 -3.39
CA VAL A 269 -14.57 14.66 -3.55
C VAL A 269 -15.88 14.49 -4.33
N ARG A 270 -16.93 15.18 -3.89
CA ARG A 270 -18.28 15.08 -4.48
C ARG A 270 -18.31 15.46 -5.96
N ASP A 271 -17.61 16.55 -6.31
CA ASP A 271 -17.76 17.21 -7.59
C ASP A 271 -16.69 16.77 -8.62
N TYR A 272 -15.56 16.18 -8.19
CA TYR A 272 -14.46 15.82 -9.08
C TYR A 272 -14.04 14.35 -9.05
N GLU A 273 -14.29 13.60 -7.98
CA GLU A 273 -13.97 12.18 -7.95
C GLU A 273 -15.11 11.36 -8.58
N PRO A 274 -14.79 10.23 -9.26
CA PRO A 274 -15.79 9.48 -9.98
C PRO A 274 -16.83 8.90 -9.01
N HIS A 275 -18.10 9.26 -9.21
CA HIS A 275 -19.20 8.84 -8.32
C HIS A 275 -19.29 7.32 -8.13
N LEU A 276 -18.95 6.55 -9.18
CA LEU A 276 -18.90 5.08 -9.15
C LEU A 276 -17.88 4.54 -8.13
N ALA A 277 -16.82 5.28 -7.84
CA ALA A 277 -15.81 4.93 -6.84
C ALA A 277 -16.19 5.39 -5.42
N LEU A 278 -17.36 6.02 -5.24
CA LEU A 278 -17.83 6.54 -3.95
C LEU A 278 -19.07 5.82 -3.44
N ASP A 279 -20.05 5.58 -4.32
CA ASP A 279 -21.38 5.06 -3.96
C ASP A 279 -21.35 3.56 -3.56
N GLY A 280 -21.44 3.30 -2.25
CA GLY A 280 -21.51 1.96 -1.68
C GLY A 280 -22.95 1.43 -1.53
N GLY A 281 -23.93 2.10 -2.13
CA GLY A 281 -25.34 1.73 -2.06
C GLY A 281 -26.05 2.28 -0.83
N THR A 282 -27.16 1.65 -0.42
CA THR A 282 -28.09 2.26 0.56
C THR A 282 -27.44 2.52 1.92
N ASP A 283 -26.62 1.60 2.41
CA ASP A 283 -25.91 1.68 3.69
C ASP A 283 -24.38 1.62 3.52
N GLY A 284 -23.90 1.75 2.29
CA GLY A 284 -22.48 1.70 1.97
C GLY A 284 -21.89 0.29 1.95
N LEU A 285 -22.70 -0.77 2.12
CA LEU A 285 -22.22 -2.15 2.23
C LEU A 285 -22.49 -3.04 1.00
N ASP A 286 -23.11 -2.51 -0.04
CA ASP A 286 -23.54 -3.31 -1.20
C ASP A 286 -22.38 -4.00 -1.93
N PRO A 287 -21.24 -3.35 -2.21
CA PRO A 287 -20.11 -4.01 -2.86
C PRO A 287 -19.57 -5.21 -2.09
N TYR A 288 -19.47 -5.12 -0.76
CA TYR A 288 -19.00 -6.25 0.07
C TYR A 288 -19.97 -7.43 -0.01
N ARG A 289 -21.28 -7.19 0.12
CA ARG A 289 -22.30 -8.23 -0.02
C ARG A 289 -22.19 -8.93 -1.37
N ARG A 290 -22.13 -8.14 -2.45
CA ARG A 290 -22.04 -8.66 -3.82
C ARG A 290 -20.75 -9.46 -4.04
N MET A 291 -19.60 -8.98 -3.55
CA MET A 291 -18.34 -9.73 -3.65
C MET A 291 -18.42 -11.07 -2.92
N LEU A 292 -19.01 -11.10 -1.72
CA LEU A 292 -19.15 -12.34 -0.95
C LEU A 292 -20.14 -13.31 -1.61
N GLU A 293 -21.25 -12.81 -2.15
CA GLU A 293 -22.20 -13.60 -2.97
C GLU A 293 -21.54 -14.18 -4.23
N GLN A 294 -20.55 -13.47 -4.80
CA GLN A 294 -19.81 -13.90 -5.98
C GLN A 294 -18.57 -14.76 -5.68
N LEU A 295 -18.18 -14.98 -4.42
CA LEU A 295 -17.03 -15.86 -4.09
C LEU A 295 -17.11 -17.24 -4.77
N PRO A 296 -18.30 -17.90 -4.88
CA PRO A 296 -18.43 -19.17 -5.61
C PRO A 296 -18.13 -19.11 -7.11
N LEU A 297 -17.95 -17.91 -7.70
CA LEU A 297 -17.50 -17.78 -9.09
C LEU A 297 -16.04 -18.17 -9.26
N LEU A 298 -15.21 -18.01 -8.22
CA LEU A 298 -13.80 -18.41 -8.22
C LEU A 298 -13.67 -19.94 -8.17
N ALA A 299 -12.49 -20.48 -8.49
CA ALA A 299 -12.25 -21.93 -8.44
C ALA A 299 -12.43 -22.50 -7.02
N ARG A 300 -12.07 -21.70 -6.02
CA ARG A 300 -12.26 -21.93 -4.59
C ARG A 300 -12.23 -20.58 -3.87
N PRO A 301 -12.84 -20.45 -2.68
CA PRO A 301 -12.69 -19.24 -1.88
C PRO A 301 -11.21 -18.94 -1.57
N PRO A 302 -10.81 -17.65 -1.51
CA PRO A 302 -9.42 -17.29 -1.26
C PRO A 302 -8.98 -17.65 0.16
N ARG A 303 -7.67 -17.69 0.38
CA ARG A 303 -7.09 -17.93 1.71
C ARG A 303 -6.98 -16.66 2.55
N LEU A 304 -6.92 -15.51 1.89
CA LEU A 304 -6.91 -14.20 2.49
C LEU A 304 -7.88 -13.29 1.74
N ILE A 305 -8.74 -12.61 2.46
CA ILE A 305 -9.56 -11.50 1.95
C ILE A 305 -9.25 -10.25 2.75
N GLY A 306 -9.13 -9.10 2.11
CA GLY A 306 -8.89 -7.82 2.77
C GLY A 306 -9.71 -6.70 2.16
N PHE A 307 -10.40 -5.95 3.01
CA PHE A 307 -11.24 -4.84 2.59
C PHE A 307 -10.88 -3.56 3.33
N GLU A 308 -10.77 -2.45 2.60
CA GLU A 308 -10.91 -1.10 3.17
C GLU A 308 -12.39 -0.78 3.39
N LEU A 309 -12.69 0.05 4.39
CA LEU A 309 -14.06 0.40 4.77
C LEU A 309 -14.21 1.82 5.35
N GLY A 310 -15.45 2.30 5.30
CA GLY A 310 -15.85 3.57 5.90
C GLY A 310 -15.90 3.53 7.43
N LEU A 311 -15.82 4.71 8.04
CA LEU A 311 -15.91 4.86 9.51
C LEU A 311 -17.18 4.17 10.05
N GLY A 312 -17.00 3.28 11.03
CA GLY A 312 -18.11 2.59 11.70
C GLY A 312 -18.65 1.35 10.99
N GLN A 313 -18.08 0.95 9.84
CA GLN A 313 -18.53 -0.22 9.09
C GLN A 313 -17.79 -1.53 9.44
N ALA A 314 -16.74 -1.47 10.26
CA ALA A 314 -15.87 -2.62 10.53
C ALA A 314 -16.62 -3.84 11.06
N GLU A 315 -17.46 -3.69 12.09
CA GLU A 315 -18.20 -4.82 12.65
C GLU A 315 -19.20 -5.41 11.65
N ALA A 316 -19.87 -4.56 10.87
CA ALA A 316 -20.81 -5.01 9.85
C ALA A 316 -20.12 -5.82 8.74
N VAL A 317 -18.95 -5.36 8.26
CA VAL A 317 -18.15 -6.11 7.27
C VAL A 317 -17.60 -7.40 7.88
N ALA A 318 -17.15 -7.38 9.13
CA ALA A 318 -16.71 -8.59 9.84
C ALA A 318 -17.85 -9.61 9.98
N ASP A 319 -19.07 -9.17 10.29
CA ASP A 319 -20.25 -10.03 10.35
C ASP A 319 -20.60 -10.64 8.99
N LEU A 320 -20.45 -9.88 7.89
CA LEU A 320 -20.62 -10.44 6.54
C LEU A 320 -19.59 -11.55 6.26
N LEU A 321 -18.33 -11.37 6.67
CA LEU A 321 -17.31 -12.42 6.56
C LEU A 321 -17.64 -13.64 7.44
N ARG A 322 -18.07 -13.44 8.69
CA ARG A 322 -18.51 -14.53 9.59
C ARG A 322 -19.68 -15.31 8.99
N ALA A 323 -20.66 -14.61 8.42
CA ALA A 323 -21.83 -15.21 7.78
C ALA A 323 -21.47 -16.03 6.53
N ALA A 324 -20.42 -15.63 5.79
CA ALA A 324 -19.90 -16.42 4.66
C ALA A 324 -19.26 -17.74 5.11
N GLY A 325 -18.84 -17.86 6.38
CA GLY A 325 -18.48 -19.13 7.03
C GLY A 325 -17.18 -19.79 6.56
N HIS A 326 -16.29 -19.05 5.88
CA HIS A 326 -15.04 -19.58 5.30
C HIS A 326 -13.77 -19.26 6.11
N TRP A 327 -13.80 -18.26 6.98
CA TRP A 327 -12.61 -17.71 7.63
C TRP A 327 -12.43 -18.26 9.06
N ASP A 328 -11.23 -18.74 9.38
CA ASP A 328 -10.86 -19.17 10.74
C ASP A 328 -10.58 -17.98 11.66
N GLU A 329 -10.08 -16.89 11.08
CA GLU A 329 -9.70 -15.69 11.79
C GLU A 329 -10.17 -14.46 11.01
N ILE A 330 -10.77 -13.50 11.72
CA ILE A 330 -11.17 -12.20 11.18
C ILE A 330 -10.55 -11.12 12.07
N VAL A 331 -9.79 -10.23 11.46
CA VAL A 331 -9.07 -9.16 12.16
C VAL A 331 -9.46 -7.80 11.60
N THR A 332 -9.53 -6.82 12.48
CA THR A 332 -9.73 -5.42 12.14
C THR A 332 -8.39 -4.70 12.28
N ILE A 333 -8.09 -3.82 11.33
CA ILE A 333 -6.88 -2.99 11.34
C ILE A 333 -7.29 -1.53 11.39
N ASP A 334 -6.76 -0.86 12.41
CA ASP A 334 -6.99 0.56 12.63
C ASP A 334 -5.96 1.40 11.87
N ASP A 335 -6.35 2.61 11.50
CA ASP A 335 -5.42 3.64 11.04
C ASP A 335 -4.58 4.22 12.20
N LEU A 336 -3.67 5.14 11.88
CA LEU A 336 -2.80 5.79 12.87
C LEU A 336 -3.56 6.61 13.91
N ALA A 337 -4.83 6.95 13.66
CA ALA A 337 -5.72 7.62 14.60
C ALA A 337 -6.55 6.65 15.45
N GLY A 338 -6.37 5.33 15.29
CA GLY A 338 -7.12 4.30 16.00
C GLY A 338 -8.53 4.09 15.44
N ILE A 339 -8.79 4.50 14.20
CA ILE A 339 -10.07 4.28 13.53
C ILE A 339 -9.98 2.98 12.74
N ALA A 340 -10.91 2.06 12.96
CA ALA A 340 -11.02 0.84 12.16
C ALA A 340 -11.24 1.18 10.68
N ARG A 341 -10.28 0.79 9.83
CA ARG A 341 -10.28 1.06 8.38
C ARG A 341 -10.23 -0.17 7.51
N HIS A 342 -9.84 -1.31 8.07
CA HIS A 342 -9.75 -2.53 7.29
C HIS A 342 -10.26 -3.72 8.08
N VAL A 343 -10.86 -4.67 7.36
CA VAL A 343 -11.21 -5.99 7.88
C VAL A 343 -10.62 -7.04 6.96
N LEU A 344 -9.90 -7.99 7.57
CA LEU A 344 -9.29 -9.11 6.88
C LEU A 344 -9.88 -10.43 7.39
N GLY A 345 -10.13 -11.36 6.48
CA GLY A 345 -10.48 -12.75 6.80
C GLY A 345 -9.38 -13.69 6.31
N MET A 346 -8.99 -14.65 7.16
CA MET A 346 -7.95 -15.64 6.87
C MET A 346 -8.49 -17.04 7.02
N ALA A 347 -8.21 -17.89 6.04
CA ALA A 347 -8.48 -19.32 6.07
C ALA A 347 -7.14 -20.08 6.12
N ARG A 348 -6.90 -20.75 7.25
CA ARG A 348 -5.80 -21.69 7.46
C ARG A 348 -6.27 -23.04 6.94
N GLY A 349 -5.76 -23.42 5.77
CA GLY A 349 -6.05 -24.71 5.14
C GLY A 349 -5.60 -25.90 5.96
#